data_AF-A0A653Y022-F1
#
_entry.id   AF-A0A653Y022-F1
#
_cell.length_a   1.000
_cell.length_b   1.000
_cell.length_c   1.000
_cell.angle_alpha   90.00
_cell.angle_beta   90.00
_cell.angle_gamma   90.00
#
_symmetry.space_group_name_H-M   'P 1'
#
loop_
_entity.id
_entity.type
_entity.pdbx_description
1 polymer ?
#
loop_
_entity_poly.entity_id
_entity_poly.type
_entity_poly.pdbx_seq_one_letter_code
_entity_poly.pdbx_strand_id
1 'polypeptide(L)'
;MNETIIEFDNKKRLKLALFGLLMTIAALAFAYYIFFVAEKIRIFPGALMLTLGGLGCYCLIGGIKALFNKDRTGLLLNADGIRYNGTPVGIKVGTVKWTAIQSVSTGIAHGVHFVFLKLHNPENYIQQFAPQVQQHVLENGIAISVDQLSLDFNELKKLIEEYYQRYH
;
A
#
# COMPACT_ATOMS: atom_id res chain seq x y z
N MET A 1 -7.34 11.11 25.93
CA MET A 1 -7.37 9.64 25.72
C MET A 1 -6.54 9.37 24.48
N ASN A 2 -5.58 8.44 24.56
CA ASN A 2 -4.37 8.43 23.73
C ASN A 2 -4.64 8.09 22.26
N GLU A 3 -4.46 9.09 21.40
CA GLU A 3 -4.28 8.92 19.97
C GLU A 3 -2.85 8.46 19.73
N THR A 4 -2.67 7.29 19.12
CA THR A 4 -1.35 6.83 18.69
C THR A 4 -1.22 7.09 17.20
N ILE A 5 -0.39 8.07 16.85
CA ILE A 5 -0.08 8.47 15.48
C ILE A 5 1.28 7.86 15.12
N ILE A 6 1.28 6.98 14.13
CA ILE A 6 2.51 6.44 13.53
C ILE A 6 2.70 7.11 12.19
N GLU A 7 3.84 7.79 12.05
CA GLU A 7 4.21 8.49 10.82
C GLU A 7 4.84 7.54 9.78
N PHE A 8 4.78 7.95 8.52
CA PHE A 8 5.53 7.29 7.46
C PHE A 8 7.03 7.56 7.55
N ASP A 9 7.83 6.54 7.27
CA ASP A 9 9.27 6.70 7.09
C ASP A 9 9.59 7.19 5.66
N ASN A 10 9.93 8.47 5.56
CA ASN A 10 10.28 9.10 4.28
C ASN A 10 11.53 8.48 3.62
N LYS A 11 12.46 7.89 4.38
CA LYS A 11 13.67 7.26 3.81
C LYS A 11 13.32 5.98 3.08
N LYS A 12 12.43 5.16 3.65
CA LYS A 12 11.96 3.92 3.00
C LYS A 12 11.16 4.24 1.73
N ARG A 13 10.24 5.20 1.81
CA ARG A 13 9.47 5.67 0.65
C ARG A 13 10.34 6.26 -0.46
N LEU A 14 11.37 7.04 -0.10
CA LEU A 14 12.31 7.60 -1.07
C LEU A 14 13.14 6.51 -1.77
N LYS A 15 13.65 5.52 -1.03
CA LYS A 15 14.36 4.37 -1.62
C LYS A 15 13.47 3.60 -2.60
N LEU A 16 12.21 3.35 -2.23
CA LEU A 16 11.25 2.68 -3.11
C LEU A 16 10.95 3.49 -4.37
N ALA A 17 10.77 4.81 -4.24
CA ALA A 17 10.55 5.70 -5.39
C ALA A 17 11.79 5.76 -6.31
N LEU A 18 13.00 5.83 -5.76
CA LEU A 18 14.26 5.77 -6.51
C LEU A 18 14.41 4.45 -7.27
N PHE A 19 14.10 3.33 -6.61
CA PHE A 19 14.13 2.02 -7.26
C PHE A 19 13.12 1.92 -8.41
N GLY A 20 11.89 2.40 -8.20
CA GLY A 20 10.88 2.48 -9.25
C GLY A 20 11.30 3.38 -10.42
N LEU A 21 11.99 4.50 -10.14
CA LEU A 21 12.51 5.41 -11.16
C LEU A 21 13.57 4.72 -12.02
N LEU A 22 14.51 4.04 -11.38
CA LEU A 22 15.57 3.30 -12.07
C LEU A 22 14.99 2.21 -12.99
N MET A 23 14.01 1.44 -12.51
CA MET A 23 13.32 0.42 -13.31
C MET A 23 12.56 1.02 -14.49
N THR A 24 11.92 2.18 -14.31
CA THR A 24 11.17 2.86 -15.38
C THR A 24 12.13 3.38 -16.46
N ILE A 25 13.25 3.97 -16.07
CA ILE A 25 14.30 4.41 -17.00
C ILE A 25 14.87 3.21 -17.78
N ALA A 26 15.16 2.11 -17.09
CA ALA A 26 15.64 0.89 -17.74
C ALA A 26 14.64 0.35 -18.77
N ALA A 27 13.34 0.30 -18.45
CA ALA A 27 12.30 -0.14 -19.37
C ALA A 27 12.18 0.76 -20.61
N LEU A 28 12.23 2.08 -20.44
CA LEU A 28 12.19 3.03 -21.55
C LEU A 28 13.47 2.99 -22.41
N ALA A 29 14.64 2.81 -21.80
CA ALA A 29 15.89 2.62 -22.53
C ALA A 29 15.87 1.32 -23.34
N PHE A 30 15.32 0.24 -22.79
CA PHE A 30 15.12 -1.02 -23.52
C PHE A 30 14.13 -0.86 -24.68
N ALA A 31 13.03 -0.13 -24.47
CA ALA A 31 12.09 0.19 -25.54
C ALA A 31 12.78 0.98 -26.66
N TYR A 32 13.55 2.02 -26.31
CA TYR A 32 14.31 2.81 -27.28
C TYR A 32 15.29 1.95 -28.10
N TYR A 33 16.03 1.04 -27.43
CA TYR A 33 16.94 0.12 -28.10
C TYR A 33 16.21 -0.78 -29.11
N ILE A 34 15.05 -1.34 -28.76
CA ILE A 34 14.26 -2.22 -29.63
C ILE A 34 13.72 -1.48 -30.87
N PHE A 35 13.34 -0.21 -30.73
CA PHE A 35 12.76 0.56 -31.84
C PHE A 35 13.80 1.20 -32.77
N PHE A 36 14.93 1.68 -32.22
CA PHE A 36 15.87 2.52 -32.98
C PHE A 36 17.22 1.84 -33.28
N VAL A 37 17.64 0.86 -32.50
CA VAL A 37 18.99 0.25 -32.60
C VAL A 37 18.93 -1.17 -33.17
N ALA A 38 17.85 -1.92 -32.91
CA ALA A 38 17.74 -3.30 -33.36
C ALA A 38 17.50 -3.42 -34.87
N GLU A 39 18.30 -4.24 -35.55
CA GLU A 39 18.19 -4.53 -37.01
C GLU A 39 16.85 -5.16 -37.42
N LYS A 40 16.17 -5.83 -36.48
CA LYS A 40 14.80 -6.34 -36.66
C LYS A 40 13.89 -5.73 -35.60
N ILE A 41 13.02 -4.83 -36.03
CA ILE A 41 12.00 -4.22 -35.19
C ILE A 41 10.99 -5.31 -34.80
N ARG A 42 11.03 -5.73 -33.53
CA ARG A 42 10.01 -6.58 -32.93
C ARG A 42 8.99 -5.70 -32.22
N ILE A 43 7.88 -5.42 -32.91
CA ILE A 43 6.83 -4.50 -32.44
C ILE A 43 6.26 -4.94 -31.09
N PHE A 44 6.04 -6.25 -30.89
CA PHE A 44 5.45 -6.79 -29.67
C PHE A 44 6.27 -6.51 -28.39
N PRO A 45 7.55 -6.90 -28.28
CA PRO A 45 8.36 -6.57 -27.09
C PRO A 45 8.65 -5.08 -26.93
N GLY A 46 8.75 -4.31 -28.03
CA GLY A 46 8.89 -2.85 -27.96
C GLY A 46 7.64 -2.18 -27.35
N ALA A 47 6.45 -2.54 -27.83
CA ALA A 47 5.18 -2.06 -27.29
C ALA A 47 5.00 -2.46 -25.83
N LEU A 48 5.36 -3.71 -25.47
CA LEU A 48 5.32 -4.18 -24.08
C LEU A 48 6.20 -3.31 -23.17
N MET A 49 7.46 -3.06 -23.54
CA MET A 49 8.38 -2.24 -22.75
C MET A 49 7.93 -0.77 -22.65
N LEU A 50 7.33 -0.22 -23.71
CA LEU A 50 6.70 1.11 -23.68
C LEU A 50 5.53 1.16 -22.70
N THR A 51 4.64 0.16 -22.72
CA THR A 51 3.51 0.11 -21.77
C THR A 51 3.98 -0.06 -20.32
N LEU A 52 5.00 -0.88 -20.07
CA LEU A 52 5.64 -1.02 -18.75
C LEU A 52 6.28 0.29 -18.29
N GLY A 53 6.98 1.00 -19.18
CA GLY A 53 7.54 2.32 -18.90
C GLY A 53 6.45 3.36 -18.59
N GLY A 54 5.36 3.36 -19.35
CA GLY A 54 4.20 4.23 -19.10
C GLY A 54 3.53 3.95 -17.76
N LEU A 55 3.33 2.68 -17.42
CA LEU A 55 2.80 2.25 -16.13
C LEU A 55 3.74 2.63 -14.98
N GLY A 56 5.06 2.47 -15.17
CA GLY A 56 6.09 2.90 -14.23
C GLY A 56 6.03 4.41 -13.95
N CYS A 57 5.92 5.24 -14.99
CA CYS A 57 5.72 6.68 -14.86
C CYS A 57 4.45 7.02 -14.07
N TYR A 58 3.33 6.35 -14.35
CA TYR A 58 2.08 6.54 -13.60
C TYR A 58 2.26 6.23 -12.10
N CYS A 59 2.88 5.09 -11.79
CA CYS A 59 3.18 4.69 -10.41
C CYS A 59 4.11 5.69 -9.71
N LEU A 60 5.12 6.23 -10.41
CA LEU A 60 6.04 7.23 -9.86
C LEU A 60 5.36 8.54 -9.54
N ILE A 61 4.49 9.03 -10.42
CA ILE A 61 3.70 10.25 -10.16
C ILE A 61 2.84 10.06 -8.91
N GLY A 62 2.19 8.90 -8.76
CA GLY A 62 1.43 8.55 -7.56
C GLY A 62 2.30 8.51 -6.29
N GLY A 63 3.46 7.86 -6.37
CA GLY A 63 4.42 7.78 -5.25
C GLY A 63 4.99 9.13 -4.83
N ILE A 64 5.33 9.99 -5.79
CA ILE A 64 5.84 11.35 -5.55
C ILE A 64 4.74 12.23 -4.94
N LYS A 65 3.50 12.16 -5.45
CA LYS A 65 2.37 12.86 -4.82
C LYS A 65 2.15 12.40 -3.37
N ALA A 66 2.30 11.11 -3.10
CA ALA A 66 2.18 10.56 -1.74
C ALA A 66 3.32 11.00 -0.80
N LEU A 67 4.52 11.23 -1.35
CA LEU A 67 5.68 11.81 -0.64
C LEU A 67 5.52 13.31 -0.36
N PHE A 68 4.90 14.05 -1.27
CA PHE A 68 4.64 15.49 -1.13
C PHE A 68 3.40 15.83 -0.30
N ASN A 69 2.57 14.83 0.03
CA ASN A 69 1.45 15.04 0.94
C ASN A 69 1.97 15.39 2.33
N LYS A 70 1.52 16.54 2.84
CA LYS A 70 1.94 17.10 4.13
C LYS A 70 1.47 16.26 5.33
N ASP A 71 0.45 15.44 5.12
CA ASP A 71 -0.09 14.52 6.10
C ASP A 71 0.76 13.23 6.14
N ARG A 72 1.69 13.19 7.10
CA ARG A 72 2.60 12.06 7.32
C ARG A 72 1.98 10.94 8.15
N THR A 73 0.72 11.10 8.56
CA THR A 73 -0.03 10.13 9.35
C THR A 73 -0.19 8.84 8.55
N GLY A 74 0.61 7.82 8.88
CA GLY A 74 0.56 6.53 8.19
C GLY A 74 -0.39 5.53 8.82
N LEU A 75 -0.44 5.52 10.15
CA LEU A 75 -1.41 4.76 10.92
C LEU A 75 -1.88 5.63 12.08
N LEU A 76 -3.19 5.74 12.25
CA LEU A 76 -3.83 6.42 13.36
C LEU A 76 -4.64 5.38 14.13
N LEU A 77 -4.30 5.16 15.39
CA LEU A 77 -5.10 4.37 16.31
C LEU A 77 -5.73 5.30 17.34
N ASN A 78 -7.06 5.26 17.43
CA ASN A 78 -7.82 5.99 18.44
C ASN A 78 -8.86 5.05 19.08
N ALA A 79 -9.52 5.50 20.14
CA ALA A 79 -10.61 4.78 20.78
C ALA A 79 -11.77 4.45 19.81
N ASP A 80 -11.97 5.30 18.79
CA ASP A 80 -12.99 5.08 17.77
C ASP A 80 -12.63 4.00 16.73
N GLY A 81 -11.33 3.74 16.50
CA GLY A 81 -10.91 2.80 15.46
C GLY A 81 -9.47 2.91 14.98
N ILE A 82 -9.14 2.13 13.94
CA ILE A 82 -7.87 2.14 13.21
C ILE A 82 -8.08 2.84 11.86
N ARG A 83 -7.24 3.81 11.53
CA ARG A 83 -7.14 4.38 10.19
C ARG A 83 -5.75 4.17 9.63
N TYR A 84 -5.65 3.44 8.53
CA TYR A 84 -4.40 3.18 7.82
C TYR A 84 -4.33 3.97 6.53
N ASN A 85 -3.39 4.90 6.40
CA ASN A 85 -3.22 5.69 5.19
C ASN A 85 -2.10 5.14 4.29
N GLY A 86 -1.51 3.98 4.60
CA GLY A 86 -0.34 3.43 3.88
C GLY A 86 -0.64 2.84 2.52
N THR A 87 -1.91 2.54 2.24
CA THR A 87 -2.36 2.12 0.91
C THR A 87 -3.46 3.04 0.41
N PRO A 88 -3.62 3.20 -0.93
CA PRO A 88 -4.75 3.93 -1.50
C PRO A 88 -6.10 3.37 -1.03
N VAL A 89 -6.14 2.07 -0.75
CA VAL A 89 -7.31 1.38 -0.19
C VAL A 89 -7.56 1.84 1.24
N GLY A 90 -6.55 1.82 2.12
CA GLY A 90 -6.70 2.29 3.49
C GLY A 90 -7.10 3.76 3.60
N ILE A 91 -6.53 4.64 2.77
CA ILE A 91 -6.90 6.07 2.71
C ILE A 91 -8.39 6.23 2.39
N LYS A 92 -8.89 5.47 1.40
CA LYS A 92 -10.29 5.55 0.97
C LYS A 92 -11.25 4.88 1.96
N VAL A 93 -10.86 3.75 2.56
CA VAL A 93 -11.64 3.09 3.62
C VAL A 93 -11.81 4.00 4.83
N GLY A 94 -10.80 4.80 5.17
CA GLY A 94 -10.84 5.72 6.29
C GLY A 94 -10.70 5.01 7.63
N THR A 95 -11.47 5.44 8.63
CA THR A 95 -11.40 4.89 9.99
C THR A 95 -12.29 3.64 10.12
N VAL A 96 -11.65 2.50 10.37
CA VAL A 96 -12.31 1.23 10.67
C VAL A 96 -12.53 1.12 12.17
N LYS A 97 -13.79 0.97 12.60
CA LYS A 97 -14.11 0.86 14.04
C LYS A 97 -13.64 -0.47 14.61
N TRP A 98 -13.20 -0.48 15.87
CA TRP A 98 -12.78 -1.71 16.57
C TRP A 98 -13.89 -2.77 16.60
N THR A 99 -15.14 -2.35 16.81
CA THR A 99 -16.32 -3.24 16.80
C THR A 99 -16.62 -3.86 15.43
N ALA A 100 -16.06 -3.32 14.35
CA ALA A 100 -16.19 -3.88 13.02
C ALA A 100 -15.11 -4.94 12.73
N ILE A 101 -14.07 -5.07 13.56
CA ILE A 101 -12.97 -6.02 13.39
C ILE A 101 -13.36 -7.36 14.00
N GLN A 102 -13.57 -8.36 13.16
CA GLN A 102 -13.88 -9.73 13.56
C GLN A 102 -12.65 -10.49 14.06
N SER A 103 -11.51 -10.33 13.38
CA SER A 103 -10.27 -10.97 13.81
C SER A 103 -9.04 -10.25 13.25
N VAL A 104 -7.95 -10.32 14.02
CA VAL A 104 -6.62 -9.85 13.62
C VAL A 104 -5.79 -11.08 13.28
N SER A 105 -5.40 -11.21 12.02
CA SER A 105 -4.49 -12.26 11.55
C SER A 105 -3.16 -11.65 11.14
N THR A 106 -2.08 -12.42 11.22
CA THR A 106 -0.77 -12.01 10.70
C THR A 106 -0.38 -12.92 9.56
N GLY A 107 0.22 -12.37 8.51
CA GLY A 107 0.67 -13.14 7.36
C GLY A 107 1.91 -12.53 6.73
N ILE A 108 2.65 -13.35 5.99
CA ILE A 108 3.82 -12.91 5.24
C ILE A 108 3.46 -13.00 3.77
N ALA A 109 3.54 -11.88 3.04
CA ALA A 109 3.36 -11.86 1.60
C ALA A 109 4.59 -11.23 0.95
N HIS A 110 5.20 -11.94 -0.01
CA HIS A 110 6.40 -11.48 -0.73
C HIS A 110 7.56 -11.05 0.19
N GLY A 111 7.74 -11.71 1.33
CA GLY A 111 8.80 -11.39 2.31
C GLY A 111 8.49 -10.19 3.21
N VAL A 112 7.33 -9.57 3.06
CA VAL A 112 6.86 -8.46 3.91
C VAL A 112 5.81 -8.98 4.88
N HIS A 113 5.93 -8.60 6.15
CA HIS A 113 4.97 -8.96 7.18
C HIS A 113 3.76 -8.01 7.16
N PHE A 114 2.56 -8.59 7.06
CA PHE A 114 1.29 -7.89 7.04
C PHE A 114 0.43 -8.29 8.24
N VAL A 115 -0.30 -7.32 8.77
CA VAL A 115 -1.42 -7.54 9.70
C VAL A 115 -2.71 -7.45 8.89
N PHE A 116 -3.44 -8.55 8.83
CA PHE A 116 -4.73 -8.64 8.15
C PHE A 116 -5.86 -8.45 9.17
N LEU A 117 -6.66 -7.42 8.97
CA LEU A 117 -7.86 -7.16 9.75
C LEU A 117 -9.07 -7.69 8.99
N LYS A 118 -9.67 -8.78 9.46
CA LYS A 118 -10.95 -9.27 8.92
C LYS A 118 -12.09 -8.52 9.59
N LEU A 119 -13.03 -8.02 8.79
CA LEU A 119 -14.18 -7.26 9.29
C LEU A 119 -15.44 -8.12 9.31
N HIS A 120 -16.34 -7.85 10.26
CA HIS A 120 -17.68 -8.48 10.29
C HIS A 120 -18.54 -8.04 9.10
N ASN A 121 -18.53 -6.74 8.77
CA ASN A 121 -19.30 -6.15 7.66
C ASN A 121 -18.37 -5.32 6.76
N PRO A 122 -17.49 -5.96 5.97
CA PRO A 122 -16.58 -5.26 5.07
C PRO A 122 -17.32 -4.47 3.99
N GLU A 123 -18.55 -4.88 3.62
CA GLU A 123 -19.39 -4.23 2.61
C GLU A 123 -19.58 -2.72 2.84
N ASN A 124 -19.80 -2.30 4.09
CA ASN A 124 -19.99 -0.90 4.45
C ASN A 124 -18.76 -0.01 4.15
N TYR A 125 -17.58 -0.62 4.08
CA TYR A 125 -16.31 0.09 3.85
C TYR A 125 -15.82 -0.03 2.41
N ILE A 126 -16.23 -1.10 1.70
CA ILE A 126 -15.71 -1.45 0.38
C ILE A 126 -16.63 -1.04 -0.79
N GLN A 127 -17.87 -0.60 -0.55
CA GLN A 127 -18.84 -0.23 -1.61
C GLN A 127 -18.32 0.81 -2.62
N GLN A 128 -17.38 1.67 -2.19
CA GLN A 128 -16.74 2.71 -3.01
C GLN A 128 -15.60 2.21 -3.92
N PHE A 129 -15.20 0.94 -3.83
CA PHE A 129 -14.10 0.37 -4.61
C PHE A 129 -14.58 -0.48 -5.79
N ALA A 130 -13.70 -0.69 -6.77
CA ALA A 130 -13.96 -1.61 -7.87
C ALA A 130 -14.18 -3.05 -7.34
N PRO A 131 -15.02 -3.86 -8.00
CA PRO A 131 -15.41 -5.19 -7.54
C PRO A 131 -14.21 -6.13 -7.29
N GLN A 132 -13.13 -5.99 -8.05
CA GLN A 132 -11.88 -6.76 -7.87
C GLN A 132 -11.20 -6.46 -6.52
N VAL A 133 -11.22 -5.19 -6.09
CA VAL A 133 -10.65 -4.75 -4.81
C VAL A 133 -11.58 -5.13 -3.66
N GLN A 134 -12.90 -5.06 -3.88
CA GLN A 134 -13.90 -5.52 -2.92
C GLN A 134 -13.70 -7.00 -2.60
N GLN A 135 -13.59 -7.85 -3.63
CA GLN A 135 -13.40 -9.28 -3.47
C GLN A 135 -12.09 -9.60 -2.73
N HIS A 136 -11.01 -8.89 -3.03
CA HIS A 136 -9.74 -9.07 -2.33
C HIS A 136 -9.82 -8.71 -0.84
N VAL A 137 -10.52 -7.63 -0.49
CA VAL A 137 -10.73 -7.20 0.91
C VAL A 137 -11.73 -8.12 1.64
N LEU A 138 -12.72 -8.68 0.95
CA LEU A 138 -13.64 -9.68 1.49
C LEU A 138 -12.90 -10.99 1.84
N GLU A 139 -12.05 -11.47 0.94
CA GLU A 139 -11.33 -12.74 1.11
C GLU A 139 -10.16 -12.63 2.11
N ASN A 140 -9.38 -11.55 2.02
CA ASN A 140 -8.11 -11.41 2.76
C ASN A 140 -8.18 -10.40 3.92
N GLY A 141 -9.23 -9.58 4.00
CA GLY A 141 -9.32 -8.48 4.96
C GLY A 141 -8.50 -7.25 4.54
N ILE A 142 -8.43 -6.25 5.43
CA ILE A 142 -7.61 -5.06 5.22
C ILE A 142 -6.18 -5.38 5.65
N ALA A 143 -5.25 -5.35 4.70
CA ALA A 143 -3.83 -5.56 4.96
C ALA A 143 -3.15 -4.25 5.39
N ILE A 144 -2.52 -4.27 6.55
CA ILE A 144 -1.67 -3.21 7.08
C ILE A 144 -0.21 -3.70 7.04
N SER A 145 0.68 -2.92 6.43
CA SER A 145 2.12 -3.21 6.39
C SER A 145 2.93 -2.15 7.11
N VAL A 146 4.05 -2.58 7.70
CA VAL A 146 5.05 -1.69 8.31
C VAL A 146 6.09 -1.16 7.33
N ASP A 147 6.09 -1.65 6.09
CA ASP A 147 7.14 -1.35 5.11
C ASP A 147 7.29 0.16 4.83
N GLN A 148 6.20 0.91 4.93
CA GLN A 148 6.21 2.37 4.82
C GLN A 148 6.15 3.10 6.17
N LEU A 149 5.90 2.41 7.27
CA LEU A 149 5.78 3.01 8.61
C LEU A 149 7.16 3.16 9.29
N SER A 150 7.26 4.12 10.19
CA SER A 150 8.45 4.33 11.05
C SER A 150 8.61 3.28 12.16
N LEU A 151 7.65 2.37 12.29
CA LEU A 151 7.51 1.40 13.38
C LEU A 151 7.85 -0.02 12.91
N ASP A 152 8.28 -0.89 13.84
CA ASP A 152 8.58 -2.30 13.55
C ASP A 152 7.31 -3.17 13.50
N PHE A 153 7.33 -4.31 12.79
CA PHE A 153 6.21 -5.24 12.75
C PHE A 153 5.80 -5.75 14.12
N ASN A 154 6.78 -6.05 14.99
CA ASN A 154 6.50 -6.54 16.34
C ASN A 154 5.82 -5.47 17.20
N GLU A 155 6.25 -4.22 17.06
CA GLU A 155 5.62 -3.09 17.75
C GLU A 155 4.20 -2.85 17.21
N LEU A 156 3.99 -2.95 15.89
CA LEU A 156 2.67 -2.77 15.28
C LEU A 156 1.70 -3.84 15.78
N LYS A 157 2.15 -5.09 15.78
CA LYS A 157 1.37 -6.22 16.27
C LYS A 157 0.96 -5.98 17.72
N LYS A 158 1.92 -5.65 18.58
CA LYS A 158 1.66 -5.41 20.00
C LYS A 158 0.68 -4.25 20.20
N LEU A 159 0.81 -3.17 19.44
CA LEU A 159 -0.09 -2.01 19.48
C LEU A 159 -1.52 -2.37 19.06
N ILE A 160 -1.68 -3.11 17.97
CA ILE A 160 -3.00 -3.55 17.50
C ILE A 160 -3.62 -4.53 18.50
N GLU A 161 -2.83 -5.44 19.07
CA GLU A 161 -3.30 -6.44 20.04
C GLU A 161 -3.70 -5.78 21.38
N GLU A 162 -2.93 -4.80 21.87
CA GLU A 162 -3.28 -4.02 23.06
C GLU A 162 -4.56 -3.20 22.87
N TYR A 163 -4.73 -2.55 21.71
CA TYR A 163 -5.97 -1.82 21.42
C TYR A 163 -7.16 -2.77 21.20
N TYR A 164 -6.95 -3.91 20.54
CA TYR A 164 -8.00 -4.91 20.35
C TYR A 164 -8.49 -5.45 21.71
N GLN A 165 -7.59 -5.83 22.62
CA GLN A 165 -7.95 -6.29 23.97
C GLN A 165 -8.59 -5.21 24.85
N ARG A 166 -8.31 -3.92 24.59
CA ARG A 166 -8.84 -2.82 25.38
C ARG A 166 -10.24 -2.35 24.92
N TYR A 167 -10.56 -2.55 23.64
CA TYR A 167 -11.79 -2.03 23.02
C TYR A 167 -12.72 -3.12 22.44
N HIS A 168 -12.35 -4.39 22.63
CA HIS A 168 -13.16 -5.57 22.38
C HIS A 168 -13.44 -6.28 23.72
#